data_AF-A0A933QZ84-F1
#
_entry.id   AF-A0A933QZ84-F1
#
_cell.length_a   1.000
_cell.length_b   1.000
_cell.length_c   1.000
_cell.angle_alpha   90.00
_cell.angle_beta   90.00
_cell.angle_gamma   90.00
#
_symmetry.space_group_name_H-M   'P 1'
#
loop_
_entity.id
_entity.type
_entity.pdbx_description
1 polymer ?
#
loop_
_entity_poly.entity_id
_entity_poly.type
_entity_poly.pdbx_seq_one_letter_code
_entity_poly.pdbx_strand_id
1 'polypeptide(L)'
;MTVTNINDAPTISGTPATSIAEDAAYNFQPTASDADVGATLTYSIVNRPSWAIFSTTTGRLSGTPTNANVGTTSNIVISVSDGTVTTSLPAFNLTVTNTNDAPTISGTPATSVNVNIAYSFQPTASDPDVGATLTYSIVNRPSWATFSTSTGRLSGTPTSASITSNIVISVSDGTATASLPAFSITVNSVTGQAALSWSAPVARQDGTALSMAEIGGYTIRYGTSQTNLSNSVDVADAYTTQRTISNLSAGTYYFAVVAYDTAGRQSTASNVGSKTIQ
;
A
#
# COMPACT_ATOMS: atom_id res chain seq x y z
N MET A 1 13.41 -14.17 -84.93
CA MET A 1 14.00 -13.15 -84.04
C MET A 1 13.52 -13.43 -82.64
N THR A 2 14.42 -13.68 -81.70
CA THR A 2 14.13 -13.70 -80.28
C THR A 2 14.51 -12.33 -79.72
N VAL A 3 13.55 -11.59 -79.18
CA VAL A 3 13.83 -10.37 -78.41
C VAL A 3 14.30 -10.84 -77.04
N THR A 4 15.57 -10.59 -76.69
CA THR A 4 16.07 -10.79 -75.32
C THR A 4 15.59 -9.62 -74.49
N ASN A 5 14.85 -9.89 -73.42
CA ASN A 5 14.44 -8.85 -72.50
C ASN A 5 15.68 -8.33 -71.72
N ILE A 6 15.81 -7.02 -71.58
CA ILE A 6 16.81 -6.37 -70.74
C ILE A 6 16.08 -5.97 -69.47
N ASN A 7 16.61 -6.36 -68.31
CA ASN A 7 15.95 -6.11 -67.03
C ASN A 7 15.72 -4.62 -66.78
N ASP A 8 14.49 -4.25 -66.47
CA ASP A 8 14.09 -2.93 -65.98
C ASP A 8 14.15 -2.90 -64.45
N ALA A 9 14.48 -1.75 -63.87
CA ALA A 9 14.52 -1.64 -62.40
C ALA A 9 13.11 -1.53 -61.82
N PRO A 10 12.83 -2.11 -60.64
CA PRO A 10 11.53 -1.97 -60.01
C PRO A 10 11.29 -0.52 -59.56
N THR A 11 10.02 -0.11 -59.59
CA THR A 11 9.56 1.18 -59.06
C THR A 11 8.91 0.99 -57.70
N ILE A 12 9.10 1.93 -56.77
CA ILE A 12 8.48 1.91 -55.44
C ILE A 12 7.99 3.30 -55.05
N SER A 13 6.82 3.37 -54.41
CA SER A 13 6.16 4.62 -54.00
C SER A 13 5.36 4.44 -52.70
N GLY A 14 5.02 5.55 -52.07
CA GLY A 14 4.28 5.62 -50.81
C GLY A 14 4.92 6.57 -49.81
N THR A 15 4.11 7.13 -48.93
CA THR A 15 4.56 8.07 -47.90
C THR A 15 4.19 7.52 -46.51
N PRO A 16 5.16 7.04 -45.72
CA PRO A 16 4.89 6.57 -44.36
C PRO A 16 4.52 7.74 -43.44
N ALA A 17 3.66 7.47 -42.46
CA ALA A 17 3.51 8.39 -41.33
C ALA A 17 4.83 8.47 -40.58
N THR A 18 5.23 9.69 -40.18
CA THR A 18 6.49 9.99 -39.51
C THR A 18 6.34 10.15 -38.00
N SER A 19 5.11 10.09 -37.49
CA SER A 19 4.81 10.02 -36.07
C SER A 19 3.66 9.06 -35.79
N ILE A 20 3.68 8.47 -34.59
CA ILE A 20 2.61 7.62 -34.05
C ILE A 20 2.61 7.75 -32.53
N ALA A 21 1.44 7.69 -31.90
CA ALA A 21 1.39 7.56 -30.45
C ALA A 21 1.85 6.14 -30.05
N GLU A 22 2.47 6.00 -28.89
CA GLU A 22 2.56 4.67 -28.28
C GLU A 22 1.14 4.11 -28.02
N ASP A 23 1.03 2.79 -27.98
CA ASP A 23 -0.20 2.00 -28.02
C ASP A 23 -1.11 2.13 -29.27
N ALA A 24 -0.78 3.02 -30.21
CA ALA A 24 -1.48 3.11 -31.49
C ALA A 24 -0.88 2.16 -32.56
N ALA A 25 -1.76 1.46 -33.29
CA ALA A 25 -1.33 0.56 -34.36
C ALA A 25 -0.75 1.35 -35.55
N TYR A 26 0.51 1.07 -35.89
CA TYR A 26 1.17 1.54 -37.10
C TYR A 26 0.97 0.54 -38.23
N ASN A 27 0.66 1.04 -39.42
CA ASN A 27 0.57 0.24 -40.64
C ASN A 27 0.91 1.08 -41.87
N PHE A 28 2.03 0.74 -42.51
CA PHE A 28 2.46 1.31 -43.78
C PHE A 28 2.80 0.19 -44.76
N GLN A 29 2.31 0.27 -45.99
CA GLN A 29 2.67 -0.63 -47.07
C GLN A 29 2.98 0.20 -48.33
N PRO A 30 4.20 0.11 -48.89
CA PRO A 30 4.52 0.77 -50.14
C PRO A 30 3.82 0.08 -51.32
N THR A 31 3.70 0.80 -52.43
CA THR A 31 3.29 0.24 -53.72
C THR A 31 4.52 0.09 -54.59
N ALA A 32 4.74 -1.10 -55.17
CA ALA A 32 5.84 -1.34 -56.10
C ALA A 32 5.35 -2.12 -57.33
N SER A 33 6.04 -1.91 -58.45
CA SER A 33 5.79 -2.61 -59.70
C SER A 33 7.05 -2.71 -60.53
N ASP A 34 7.10 -3.74 -61.37
CA ASP A 34 8.16 -3.97 -62.35
C ASP A 34 7.55 -4.05 -63.77
N ALA A 35 8.28 -3.57 -64.76
CA ALA A 35 7.86 -3.65 -66.17
C ALA A 35 8.08 -5.05 -66.75
N ASP A 36 8.99 -5.82 -66.17
CA ASP A 36 9.32 -7.17 -66.61
C ASP A 36 8.23 -8.18 -66.22
N VAL A 37 7.64 -8.82 -67.22
CA VAL A 37 6.57 -9.79 -67.03
C VAL A 37 7.08 -10.99 -66.22
N GLY A 38 6.45 -11.22 -65.06
CA GLY A 38 6.80 -12.32 -64.16
C GLY A 38 7.94 -12.01 -63.19
N ALA A 39 8.43 -10.77 -63.14
CA ALA A 39 9.38 -10.34 -62.12
C ALA A 39 8.83 -10.58 -60.72
N THR A 40 9.66 -11.17 -59.85
CA THR A 40 9.30 -11.44 -58.45
C THR A 40 9.92 -10.36 -57.57
N LEU A 41 9.08 -9.60 -56.88
CA LEU A 41 9.54 -8.52 -56.02
C LEU A 41 9.79 -9.01 -54.58
N THR A 42 10.94 -8.65 -54.05
CA THR A 42 11.34 -8.89 -52.66
C THR A 42 11.66 -7.56 -51.99
N TYR A 43 11.29 -7.42 -50.73
CA TYR A 43 11.43 -6.19 -49.97
C TYR A 43 12.42 -6.34 -48.83
N SER A 44 13.16 -5.29 -48.54
CA SER A 44 14.08 -5.19 -47.40
C SER A 44 13.90 -3.88 -46.65
N ILE A 45 14.33 -3.85 -45.40
CA ILE A 45 14.28 -2.66 -44.55
C ILE A 45 15.58 -2.47 -43.78
N VAL A 46 16.06 -1.23 -43.74
CA VAL A 46 17.18 -0.78 -42.90
C VAL A 46 16.64 0.07 -41.77
N ASN A 47 17.24 -0.03 -40.58
CA ASN A 47 16.83 0.68 -39.36
C ASN A 47 15.36 0.46 -38.98
N ARG A 48 14.86 -0.77 -39.15
CA ARG A 48 13.50 -1.14 -38.70
C ARG A 48 13.37 -0.90 -37.19
N PRO A 49 12.32 -0.19 -36.73
CA PRO A 49 12.02 -0.09 -35.31
C PRO A 49 11.89 -1.49 -34.68
N SER A 50 12.45 -1.70 -33.49
CA SER A 50 12.51 -3.03 -32.84
C SER A 50 11.13 -3.65 -32.58
N TRP A 51 10.12 -2.81 -32.34
CA TRP A 51 8.72 -3.20 -32.11
C TRP A 51 7.94 -3.52 -33.39
N ALA A 52 8.40 -3.07 -34.55
CA ALA A 52 7.66 -3.17 -35.80
C ALA A 52 7.96 -4.49 -36.53
N ILE A 53 6.96 -5.13 -37.10
CA ILE A 53 7.06 -6.30 -37.97
C ILE A 53 7.18 -5.82 -39.43
N PHE A 54 8.05 -6.46 -40.22
CA PHE A 54 8.22 -6.17 -41.64
C PHE A 54 7.99 -7.41 -42.50
N SER A 55 7.17 -7.27 -43.54
CA SER A 55 6.92 -8.31 -44.54
C SER A 55 7.86 -8.14 -45.73
N THR A 56 8.77 -9.10 -45.94
CA THR A 56 9.68 -9.10 -47.10
C THR A 56 8.98 -9.43 -48.42
N THR A 57 7.70 -9.84 -48.39
CA THR A 57 6.90 -10.12 -49.59
C THR A 57 6.07 -8.92 -50.04
N THR A 58 5.70 -8.03 -49.12
CA THR A 58 4.79 -6.91 -49.42
C THR A 58 5.37 -5.54 -49.08
N GLY A 59 6.53 -5.49 -48.42
CA GLY A 59 7.12 -4.26 -47.90
C GLY A 59 6.35 -3.65 -46.72
N ARG A 60 5.33 -4.35 -46.20
CA ARG A 60 4.47 -3.83 -45.13
C ARG A 60 5.24 -3.74 -43.82
N LEU A 61 5.31 -2.55 -43.25
CA LEU A 61 5.80 -2.25 -41.91
C LEU A 61 4.59 -2.03 -40.99
N SER A 62 4.44 -2.86 -39.96
CA SER A 62 3.27 -2.80 -39.06
C SER A 62 3.63 -3.18 -37.63
N GLY A 63 2.91 -2.66 -36.65
CA GLY A 63 3.07 -3.04 -35.24
C GLY A 63 2.48 -2.00 -34.30
N THR A 64 2.58 -2.24 -33.00
CA THR A 64 2.13 -1.28 -31.97
C THR A 64 3.32 -1.00 -31.05
N PRO A 65 3.87 0.22 -31.02
CA PRO A 65 4.89 0.61 -30.05
C PRO A 65 4.30 0.70 -28.64
N THR A 66 5.13 0.49 -27.63
CA THR A 66 4.80 0.65 -26.19
C THR A 66 5.57 1.84 -25.59
N ASN A 67 5.38 2.20 -24.31
CA ASN A 67 6.17 3.25 -23.65
C ASN A 67 7.69 3.03 -23.80
N ALA A 68 8.15 1.76 -23.82
CA ALA A 68 9.56 1.41 -24.02
C ALA A 68 10.12 1.80 -25.41
N ASN A 69 9.24 2.19 -26.33
CA ASN A 69 9.56 2.56 -27.69
C ASN A 69 9.42 4.07 -27.97
N VAL A 70 9.01 4.86 -26.98
CA VAL A 70 8.92 6.32 -27.08
C VAL A 70 10.29 6.90 -27.46
N GLY A 71 10.28 7.79 -28.44
CA GLY A 71 11.49 8.34 -29.06
C GLY A 71 11.46 8.20 -30.58
N THR A 72 12.61 8.41 -31.21
CA THR A 72 12.72 8.46 -32.68
C THR A 72 13.62 7.35 -33.21
N THR A 73 13.11 6.57 -34.17
CA THR A 73 13.94 5.71 -35.02
C THR A 73 14.25 6.47 -36.30
N SER A 74 15.54 6.68 -36.57
CA SER A 74 15.99 7.51 -37.70
C SER A 74 16.48 6.68 -38.88
N ASN A 75 16.45 7.29 -40.08
CA ASN A 75 17.00 6.74 -41.31
C ASN A 75 16.42 5.36 -41.67
N ILE A 76 15.12 5.20 -41.52
CA ILE A 76 14.39 4.00 -41.97
C ILE A 76 14.33 4.03 -43.50
N VAL A 77 14.78 2.95 -44.14
CA VAL A 77 14.76 2.84 -45.61
C VAL A 77 14.10 1.52 -45.98
N ILE A 78 13.04 1.60 -46.80
CA ILE A 78 12.38 0.43 -47.39
C ILE A 78 12.79 0.35 -48.86
N SER A 79 13.26 -0.83 -49.25
CA SER A 79 13.73 -1.11 -50.61
C SER A 79 12.96 -2.27 -51.22
N VAL A 80 12.87 -2.30 -52.54
CA VAL A 80 12.35 -3.41 -53.34
C VAL A 80 13.40 -3.84 -54.37
N SER A 81 13.52 -5.14 -54.58
CA SER A 81 14.38 -5.74 -55.59
C SER A 81 13.64 -6.82 -56.38
N ASP A 82 13.90 -6.85 -57.67
CA ASP A 82 13.51 -7.88 -58.64
C ASP A 82 14.49 -9.07 -58.71
N GLY A 83 15.57 -9.04 -57.91
CA GLY A 83 16.67 -10.01 -57.92
C GLY A 83 17.94 -9.54 -58.65
N THR A 84 17.87 -8.42 -59.37
CA THR A 84 18.96 -7.84 -60.17
C THR A 84 19.26 -6.40 -59.79
N VAL A 85 18.23 -5.57 -59.64
CA VAL A 85 18.32 -4.15 -59.27
C VAL A 85 17.54 -3.92 -57.98
N THR A 86 17.93 -2.90 -57.20
CA THR A 86 17.24 -2.50 -55.98
C THR A 86 16.91 -1.01 -56.03
N THR A 87 15.65 -0.67 -55.76
CA THR A 87 15.16 0.72 -55.65
C THR A 87 14.63 0.95 -54.24
N SER A 88 14.80 2.16 -53.70
CA SER A 88 14.39 2.50 -52.34
C SER A 88 13.46 3.70 -52.28
N LEU A 89 12.57 3.72 -51.29
CA LEU A 89 11.92 4.95 -50.86
C LEU A 89 12.96 5.91 -50.26
N PRO A 90 12.66 7.23 -50.22
CA PRO A 90 13.43 8.16 -49.41
C PRO A 90 13.51 7.71 -47.95
N ALA A 91 14.67 7.93 -47.33
CA ALA A 91 14.83 7.67 -45.90
C ALA A 91 13.85 8.54 -45.10
N PHE A 92 13.27 7.96 -44.05
CA PHE A 92 12.37 8.69 -43.15
C PHE A 92 12.70 8.38 -41.69
N ASN A 93 12.22 9.25 -40.80
CA ASN A 93 12.28 9.05 -39.36
C ASN A 93 10.86 8.75 -38.86
N LEU A 94 10.75 7.87 -37.87
CA LEU A 94 9.50 7.58 -37.19
C LEU A 94 9.63 7.91 -35.70
N THR A 95 8.85 8.89 -35.25
CA THR A 95 8.78 9.30 -33.85
C THR A 95 7.58 8.66 -33.17
N VAL A 96 7.83 7.88 -32.13
CA VAL A 96 6.82 7.39 -31.20
C VAL A 96 6.63 8.45 -30.10
N THR A 97 5.45 9.04 -30.02
CA THR A 97 5.10 10.04 -28.99
C THR A 97 4.47 9.36 -27.79
N ASN A 98 4.84 9.80 -26.59
CA ASN A 98 4.25 9.31 -25.35
C ASN A 98 2.77 9.71 -25.25
N THR A 99 1.91 8.79 -24.85
CA THR A 99 0.58 9.08 -24.28
C THR A 99 0.67 8.81 -22.78
N ASN A 100 -0.12 9.51 -21.96
CA ASN A 100 -0.05 9.29 -20.51
C ASN A 100 -0.75 7.98 -20.13
N ASP A 101 -0.06 7.12 -19.42
CA ASP A 101 -0.60 5.93 -18.76
C ASP A 101 -0.85 6.19 -17.28
N ALA A 102 -1.89 5.57 -16.73
CA ALA A 102 -2.15 5.74 -15.30
C ALA A 102 -1.11 4.99 -14.45
N PRO A 103 -0.71 5.54 -13.29
CA PRO A 103 0.15 4.83 -12.38
C PRO A 103 -0.55 3.58 -11.82
N THR A 104 0.25 2.63 -11.35
CA THR A 104 -0.21 1.45 -10.63
C THR A 104 0.19 1.55 -9.16
N ILE A 105 -0.64 1.05 -8.24
CA ILE A 105 -0.36 1.01 -6.80
C ILE A 105 -0.79 -0.32 -6.20
N SER A 106 0.02 -0.85 -5.28
CA SER A 106 -0.20 -2.13 -4.61
C SER A 106 0.32 -2.11 -3.17
N GLY A 107 -0.11 -3.10 -2.38
CA GLY A 107 0.27 -3.26 -0.98
C GLY A 107 -0.94 -3.64 -0.11
N THR A 108 -0.67 -4.25 1.05
CA THR A 108 -1.71 -4.65 2.00
C THR A 108 -1.38 -4.11 3.39
N PRO A 109 -2.09 -3.08 3.88
CA PRO A 109 -1.85 -2.53 5.21
C PRO A 109 -2.34 -3.50 6.29
N ALA A 110 -1.68 -3.48 7.45
CA ALA A 110 -2.21 -4.15 8.64
C ALA A 110 -3.48 -3.42 9.09
N THR A 111 -4.55 -4.17 9.37
CA THR A 111 -5.86 -3.60 9.72
C THR A 111 -6.05 -3.42 11.23
N SER A 112 -5.03 -3.73 12.03
CA SER A 112 -5.04 -3.53 13.47
C SER A 112 -3.66 -3.27 14.05
N VAL A 113 -3.63 -2.52 15.14
CA VAL A 113 -2.43 -2.26 15.95
C VAL A 113 -2.85 -2.08 17.41
N ASN A 114 -1.97 -2.39 18.36
CA ASN A 114 -2.26 -2.10 19.77
C ASN A 114 -1.82 -0.67 20.11
N VAL A 115 -2.46 -0.04 21.10
CA VAL A 115 -1.98 1.23 21.65
C VAL A 115 -0.50 1.13 22.04
N ASN A 116 0.24 2.23 21.86
CA ASN A 116 1.67 2.37 22.13
C ASN A 116 2.60 1.49 21.27
N ILE A 117 2.08 0.78 20.27
CA ILE A 117 2.89 0.03 19.29
C ILE A 117 3.01 0.84 18.00
N ALA A 118 4.23 0.92 17.45
CA ALA A 118 4.48 1.62 16.20
C ALA A 118 3.79 0.91 15.03
N TYR A 119 3.13 1.70 14.18
CA TYR A 119 2.53 1.30 12.92
C TYR A 119 3.34 1.88 11.75
N SER A 120 3.51 1.10 10.69
CA SER A 120 4.13 1.54 9.45
C SER A 120 3.61 0.73 8.27
N PHE A 121 3.08 1.42 7.26
CA PHE A 121 2.72 0.83 5.97
C PHE A 121 3.20 1.75 4.85
N GLN A 122 3.83 1.19 3.83
CA GLN A 122 4.22 1.91 2.62
C GLN A 122 3.77 1.09 1.40
N PRO A 123 2.94 1.66 0.52
CA PRO A 123 2.56 0.99 -0.71
C PRO A 123 3.74 0.97 -1.70
N THR A 124 3.63 0.12 -2.72
CA THR A 124 4.50 0.14 -3.90
C THR A 124 3.71 0.70 -5.07
N ALA A 125 4.28 1.66 -5.79
CA ALA A 125 3.69 2.20 -7.00
C ALA A 125 4.73 2.31 -8.11
N SER A 126 4.26 2.28 -9.35
CA SER A 126 5.07 2.44 -10.56
C SER A 126 4.24 3.04 -11.68
N ASP A 127 4.90 3.72 -12.58
CA ASP A 127 4.31 4.31 -13.77
C ASP A 127 5.02 3.76 -15.02
N PRO A 128 4.28 3.36 -16.07
CA PRO A 128 4.87 2.99 -17.36
C PRO A 128 5.60 4.15 -18.04
N ASP A 129 5.20 5.40 -17.78
CA ASP A 129 5.76 6.58 -18.41
C ASP A 129 7.14 6.93 -17.85
N VAL A 130 8.13 6.94 -18.76
CA VAL A 130 9.52 7.20 -18.39
C VAL A 130 9.66 8.63 -17.84
N GLY A 131 10.09 8.71 -16.59
CA GLY A 131 10.30 9.99 -15.89
C GLY A 131 9.04 10.57 -15.23
N ALA A 132 7.92 9.82 -15.21
CA ALA A 132 6.75 10.22 -14.44
C ALA A 132 7.09 10.42 -12.96
N THR A 133 6.58 11.50 -12.39
CA THR A 133 6.79 11.85 -10.98
C THR A 133 5.55 11.48 -10.18
N LEU A 134 5.70 10.54 -9.25
CA LEU A 134 4.59 10.05 -8.45
C LEU A 134 4.40 10.88 -7.17
N THR A 135 3.17 11.33 -6.96
CA THR A 135 2.71 12.00 -5.74
C THR A 135 1.59 11.20 -5.09
N TYR A 136 1.68 11.03 -3.77
CA TYR A 136 0.73 10.23 -3.00
C TYR A 136 -0.20 11.12 -2.19
N SER A 137 -1.44 10.67 -2.02
CA SER A 137 -2.45 11.30 -1.17
C SER A 137 -3.17 10.26 -0.32
N ILE A 138 -3.83 10.73 0.74
CA ILE A 138 -4.58 9.88 1.66
C ILE A 138 -5.88 10.55 2.07
N VAL A 139 -6.97 9.78 2.04
CA VAL A 139 -8.28 10.14 2.59
C VAL A 139 -8.50 9.38 3.89
N ASN A 140 -9.15 10.03 4.87
CA ASN A 140 -9.43 9.48 6.20
C ASN A 140 -8.17 9.02 6.95
N ARG A 141 -7.07 9.78 6.87
CA ARG A 141 -5.85 9.48 7.64
C ARG A 141 -6.17 9.41 9.16
N PRO A 142 -5.76 8.36 9.88
CA PRO A 142 -5.88 8.33 11.34
C PRO A 142 -5.20 9.54 11.99
N SER A 143 -5.82 10.15 12.99
CA SER A 143 -5.32 11.37 13.64
C SER A 143 -3.96 11.20 14.32
N TRP A 144 -3.62 9.98 14.74
CA TRP A 144 -2.34 9.62 15.34
C TRP A 144 -1.22 9.39 14.32
N ALA A 145 -1.55 9.33 13.01
CA ALA A 145 -0.61 8.94 11.97
C ALA A 145 -0.10 10.14 11.15
N THR A 146 1.13 10.02 10.67
CA THR A 146 1.74 10.87 9.66
C THR A 146 1.71 10.16 8.30
N PHE A 147 1.69 10.95 7.23
CA PHE A 147 1.68 10.44 5.85
C PHE A 147 2.70 11.19 5.00
N SER A 148 3.55 10.46 4.28
CA SER A 148 4.51 11.03 3.34
C SER A 148 3.91 11.06 1.93
N THR A 149 3.74 12.25 1.36
CA THR A 149 3.22 12.44 0.00
C THR A 149 4.23 12.07 -1.10
N SER A 150 5.50 11.84 -0.77
CA SER A 150 6.52 11.39 -1.72
C SER A 150 6.68 9.88 -1.78
N THR A 151 6.26 9.16 -0.74
CA THR A 151 6.45 7.70 -0.63
C THR A 151 5.17 6.92 -0.39
N GLY A 152 4.07 7.60 -0.06
CA GLY A 152 2.82 6.98 0.37
C GLY A 152 2.89 6.36 1.77
N ARG A 153 4.00 6.52 2.51
CA ARG A 153 4.18 5.89 3.82
C ARG A 153 3.25 6.48 4.87
N LEU A 154 2.37 5.64 5.43
CA LEU A 154 1.54 5.91 6.59
C LEU A 154 2.21 5.33 7.84
N SER A 155 2.54 6.16 8.82
CA SER A 155 3.22 5.69 10.05
C SER A 155 2.84 6.49 11.29
N GLY A 156 3.01 5.89 12.47
CA GLY A 156 2.77 6.57 13.74
C GLY A 156 2.59 5.59 14.88
N THR A 157 2.37 6.11 16.09
CA THR A 157 2.09 5.29 17.28
C THR A 157 0.80 5.80 17.91
N PRO A 158 -0.29 5.02 17.88
CA PRO A 158 -1.55 5.44 18.50
C PRO A 158 -1.44 5.39 20.02
N THR A 159 -1.97 6.40 20.70
CA THR A 159 -1.95 6.52 22.18
C THR A 159 -3.27 6.15 22.83
N SER A 160 -4.31 5.85 22.05
CA SER A 160 -5.65 5.51 22.53
C SER A 160 -6.37 4.63 21.53
N ALA A 161 -7.24 3.75 22.04
CA ALA A 161 -8.06 2.90 21.20
C ALA A 161 -9.01 3.74 20.33
N SER A 162 -9.14 3.33 19.07
CA SER A 162 -9.92 4.04 18.05
C SER A 162 -10.12 3.15 16.85
N ILE A 163 -11.05 3.52 15.98
CA ILE A 163 -11.20 2.90 14.66
C ILE A 163 -11.19 4.04 13.65
N THR A 164 -10.38 3.89 12.59
CA THR A 164 -10.43 4.77 11.42
C THR A 164 -10.80 3.93 10.21
N SER A 165 -11.93 4.24 9.58
CA SER A 165 -12.49 3.48 8.46
C SER A 165 -12.38 4.25 7.15
N ASN A 166 -12.54 3.54 6.03
CA ASN A 166 -12.52 4.09 4.67
C ASN A 166 -11.23 4.88 4.38
N ILE A 167 -10.10 4.37 4.87
CA ILE A 167 -8.78 4.90 4.54
C ILE A 167 -8.48 4.53 3.09
N VAL A 168 -8.17 5.52 2.26
CA VAL A 168 -7.80 5.31 0.86
C VAL A 168 -6.47 6.01 0.62
N ILE A 169 -5.47 5.26 0.18
CA ILE A 169 -4.19 5.80 -0.28
C ILE A 169 -4.20 5.76 -1.80
N SER A 170 -3.89 6.90 -2.41
CA SER A 170 -3.84 7.07 -3.85
C SER A 170 -2.45 7.54 -4.29
N VAL A 171 -2.10 7.25 -5.54
CA VAL A 171 -0.93 7.76 -6.24
C VAL A 171 -1.38 8.44 -7.53
N SER A 172 -0.75 9.55 -7.87
CA SER A 172 -0.97 10.29 -9.11
C SER A 172 0.38 10.64 -9.74
N ASP A 173 0.42 10.59 -11.07
CA ASP A 173 1.49 11.05 -11.95
C ASP A 173 1.35 12.55 -12.33
N GLY A 174 0.27 13.21 -11.87
CA GLY A 174 -0.11 14.58 -12.23
C GLY A 174 -1.25 14.67 -13.25
N THR A 175 -1.58 13.58 -13.93
CA THR A 175 -2.64 13.49 -14.97
C THR A 175 -3.73 12.50 -14.57
N ALA A 176 -3.34 11.29 -14.22
CA ALA A 176 -4.18 10.18 -13.79
C ALA A 176 -3.96 9.85 -12.31
N THR A 177 -4.79 8.96 -11.77
CA THR A 177 -4.71 8.54 -10.37
C THR A 177 -5.13 7.09 -10.22
N ALA A 178 -4.42 6.34 -9.39
CA ALA A 178 -4.80 5.01 -8.95
C ALA A 178 -4.86 4.95 -7.42
N SER A 179 -5.67 4.04 -6.89
CA SER A 179 -5.91 3.91 -5.45
C SER A 179 -5.85 2.47 -5.00
N LEU A 180 -5.37 2.26 -3.77
CA LEU A 180 -5.62 1.01 -3.07
C LEU A 180 -7.11 0.87 -2.74
N PRO A 181 -7.61 -0.37 -2.56
CA PRO A 181 -8.91 -0.59 -1.94
C PRO A 181 -9.00 0.11 -0.58
N ALA A 182 -10.19 0.63 -0.26
CA ALA A 182 -10.44 1.22 1.03
C ALA A 182 -10.21 0.19 2.15
N PHE A 183 -9.55 0.60 3.23
CA PHE A 183 -9.29 -0.24 4.39
C PHE A 183 -9.61 0.49 5.70
N SER A 184 -9.56 -0.24 6.81
CA SER A 184 -9.75 0.32 8.15
C SER A 184 -8.60 -0.11 9.06
N ILE A 185 -8.25 0.73 10.04
CA ILE A 185 -7.31 0.37 11.11
C ILE A 185 -8.06 0.44 12.45
N THR A 186 -8.08 -0.70 13.15
CA THR A 186 -8.54 -0.78 14.54
C THR A 186 -7.34 -0.68 15.49
N VAL A 187 -7.35 0.33 16.36
CA VAL A 187 -6.41 0.43 17.47
C VAL A 187 -7.01 -0.26 18.68
N ASN A 188 -6.42 -1.38 19.10
CA ASN A 188 -6.87 -2.14 20.26
C ASN A 188 -6.30 -1.57 21.55
N SER A 189 -7.14 -1.49 22.59
CA SER A 189 -6.67 -1.30 23.97
C SER A 189 -5.85 -2.51 24.39
N VAL A 190 -4.73 -2.28 25.05
CA VAL A 190 -4.06 -3.32 25.83
C VAL A 190 -4.70 -3.31 27.21
N THR A 191 -5.17 -4.48 27.66
CA THR A 191 -5.66 -4.66 29.02
C THR A 191 -4.76 -5.63 29.77
N GLY A 192 -4.54 -5.34 31.04
CA GLY A 192 -3.81 -6.22 31.95
C GLY A 192 -4.59 -6.50 33.22
N GLN A 193 -3.87 -7.08 34.18
CA GLN A 193 -4.46 -7.49 35.45
C GLN A 193 -3.54 -7.19 36.63
N ALA A 194 -4.12 -6.91 37.79
CA ALA A 194 -3.43 -6.79 39.07
C ALA A 194 -3.87 -7.92 40.00
N ALA A 195 -2.91 -8.74 40.43
CA ALA A 195 -3.13 -9.71 41.49
C ALA A 195 -2.79 -9.05 42.83
N LEU A 196 -3.73 -9.08 43.76
CA LEU A 196 -3.60 -8.56 45.10
C LEU A 196 -3.60 -9.72 46.10
N SER A 197 -2.81 -9.56 47.15
CA SER A 197 -2.84 -10.39 48.35
C SER A 197 -2.77 -9.49 49.58
N TRP A 198 -3.51 -9.82 50.63
CA TRP A 198 -3.54 -9.07 51.89
C TRP A 198 -3.59 -10.01 53.09
N SER A 199 -3.39 -9.47 54.29
CA SER A 199 -3.57 -10.21 55.54
C SER A 199 -4.89 -9.80 56.20
N ALA A 200 -5.65 -10.77 56.69
CA ALA A 200 -6.85 -10.49 57.48
C ALA A 200 -6.49 -9.76 58.79
N PRO A 201 -7.27 -8.76 59.23
CA PRO A 201 -7.05 -8.14 60.54
C PRO A 201 -7.34 -9.14 61.67
N VAL A 202 -6.49 -9.13 62.69
CA VAL A 202 -6.61 -10.01 63.87
C VAL A 202 -7.11 -9.28 65.12
N ALA A 203 -7.30 -7.96 65.04
CA ALA A 203 -7.78 -7.13 66.13
C ALA A 203 -8.63 -5.96 65.61
N ARG A 204 -9.53 -5.47 66.46
CA ARG A 204 -10.29 -4.23 66.25
C ARG A 204 -9.42 -3.01 66.56
N GLN A 205 -9.89 -1.81 66.22
CA GLN A 205 -9.15 -0.57 66.44
C GLN A 205 -8.88 -0.27 67.93
N ASP A 206 -9.71 -0.77 68.83
CA ASP A 206 -9.53 -0.68 70.29
C ASP A 206 -8.55 -1.73 70.85
N GLY A 207 -7.98 -2.58 69.99
CA GLY A 207 -7.03 -3.64 70.36
C GLY A 207 -7.67 -4.95 70.79
N THR A 208 -9.00 -5.04 70.87
CA THR A 208 -9.68 -6.31 71.16
C THR A 208 -9.48 -7.31 70.01
N ALA A 209 -9.35 -8.59 70.35
CA ALA A 209 -9.16 -9.64 69.34
C ALA A 209 -10.37 -9.69 68.39
N LEU A 210 -10.10 -9.85 67.10
CA LEU A 210 -11.10 -10.04 66.06
C LEU A 210 -10.96 -11.45 65.51
N SER A 211 -11.97 -12.28 65.72
CA SER A 211 -12.00 -13.62 65.14
C SER A 211 -12.37 -13.59 63.67
N MET A 212 -11.91 -14.58 62.91
CA MET A 212 -12.20 -14.68 61.48
C MET A 212 -13.71 -14.76 61.18
N ALA A 213 -14.48 -15.38 62.08
CA ALA A 213 -15.94 -15.51 61.95
C ALA A 213 -16.69 -14.18 62.12
N GLU A 214 -16.04 -13.17 62.71
CA GLU A 214 -16.60 -11.83 62.84
C GLU A 214 -16.35 -10.96 61.60
N ILE A 215 -15.47 -11.37 60.69
CA ILE A 215 -15.22 -10.65 59.44
C ILE A 215 -16.33 -10.99 58.43
N GLY A 216 -16.99 -9.96 57.89
CA GLY A 216 -17.98 -10.11 56.83
C GLY A 216 -17.35 -10.17 55.43
N GLY A 217 -16.18 -9.55 55.26
CA GLY A 217 -15.45 -9.56 53.99
C GLY A 217 -14.48 -8.40 53.85
N TYR A 218 -14.11 -8.11 52.60
CA TYR A 218 -13.19 -7.04 52.23
C TYR A 218 -13.72 -6.22 51.05
N THR A 219 -13.48 -4.92 51.09
CA THR A 219 -13.65 -4.03 49.94
C THR A 219 -12.27 -3.64 49.41
N ILE A 220 -11.94 -4.04 48.20
CA ILE A 220 -10.76 -3.57 47.47
C ILE A 220 -11.15 -2.25 46.81
N ARG A 221 -10.46 -1.15 47.14
CA ARG A 221 -10.60 0.14 46.47
C ARG A 221 -9.43 0.36 45.54
N TYR A 222 -9.68 0.86 44.34
CA TYR A 222 -8.62 1.10 43.35
C TYR A 222 -8.91 2.27 42.41
N GLY A 223 -7.86 2.83 41.83
CA GLY A 223 -7.95 3.96 40.90
C GLY A 223 -6.60 4.35 40.33
N THR A 224 -6.58 5.30 39.40
CA THR A 224 -5.34 5.80 38.76
C THR A 224 -4.70 6.97 39.54
N SER A 225 -5.30 7.36 40.67
CA SER A 225 -4.76 8.36 41.60
C SER A 225 -4.60 7.74 42.99
N GLN A 226 -3.43 7.96 43.61
CA GLN A 226 -3.14 7.44 44.95
C GLN A 226 -4.08 8.00 46.03
N THR A 227 -4.59 9.22 45.84
CA THR A 227 -5.48 9.90 46.78
C THR A 227 -6.96 9.77 46.42
N ASN A 228 -7.29 9.17 45.27
CA ASN A 228 -8.66 8.97 44.81
C ASN A 228 -8.85 7.57 44.21
N LEU A 229 -9.20 6.62 45.08
CA LEU A 229 -9.51 5.23 44.72
C LEU A 229 -11.02 5.08 44.45
N SER A 230 -11.46 5.60 43.30
CA SER A 230 -12.88 5.75 42.96
C SER A 230 -13.61 4.46 42.61
N ASN A 231 -12.89 3.38 42.29
CA ASN A 231 -13.47 2.08 41.96
C ASN A 231 -13.40 1.17 43.19
N SER A 232 -14.34 0.23 43.30
CA SER A 232 -14.31 -0.76 44.37
C SER A 232 -14.82 -2.11 43.92
N VAL A 233 -14.32 -3.15 44.59
CA VAL A 233 -14.74 -4.54 44.42
C VAL A 233 -14.95 -5.15 45.79
N ASP A 234 -16.15 -5.66 46.03
CA ASP A 234 -16.49 -6.36 47.26
C ASP A 234 -16.11 -7.85 47.19
N VAL A 235 -15.54 -8.33 48.28
CA VAL A 235 -15.12 -9.71 48.54
C VAL A 235 -15.86 -10.12 49.81
N ALA A 236 -17.12 -10.54 49.67
CA ALA A 236 -17.98 -10.99 50.78
C ALA A 236 -17.61 -12.41 51.27
N ASP A 237 -16.34 -12.59 51.61
CA ASP A 237 -15.80 -13.82 52.20
C ASP A 237 -14.58 -13.46 53.05
N ALA A 238 -14.66 -13.76 54.35
CA ALA A 238 -13.58 -13.54 55.29
C ALA A 238 -12.29 -14.27 54.90
N TYR A 239 -12.40 -15.49 54.34
CA TYR A 239 -11.26 -16.39 54.07
C TYR A 239 -10.51 -16.05 52.80
N THR A 240 -11.12 -15.30 51.89
CA THR A 240 -10.47 -14.86 50.66
C THR A 240 -9.51 -13.70 50.96
N THR A 241 -8.20 -13.97 50.89
CA THR A 241 -7.13 -12.98 51.12
C THR A 241 -6.34 -12.63 49.85
N GLN A 242 -6.86 -13.04 48.70
CA GLN A 242 -6.27 -12.76 47.39
C GLN A 242 -7.35 -12.47 46.35
N ARG A 243 -7.07 -11.59 45.39
CA ARG A 243 -7.97 -11.33 44.26
C ARG A 243 -7.23 -10.78 43.06
N THR A 244 -7.67 -11.17 41.87
CA THR A 244 -7.19 -10.57 40.61
C THR A 244 -8.24 -9.59 40.07
N ILE A 245 -7.79 -8.38 39.75
CA ILE A 245 -8.56 -7.36 39.03
C ILE A 245 -8.08 -7.35 37.59
N SER A 246 -8.92 -7.78 36.65
CA SER A 246 -8.62 -7.86 35.22
C SER A 246 -9.20 -6.66 34.45
N ASN A 247 -8.95 -6.60 33.14
CA ASN A 247 -9.44 -5.55 32.24
C ASN A 247 -8.99 -4.13 32.63
N LEU A 248 -7.83 -4.02 33.29
CA LEU A 248 -7.22 -2.73 33.60
C LEU A 248 -6.54 -2.19 32.35
N SER A 249 -6.87 -0.97 31.91
CA SER A 249 -6.15 -0.32 30.81
C SER A 249 -4.67 -0.11 31.16
N ALA A 250 -3.83 0.17 30.17
CA ALA A 250 -2.46 0.61 30.44
C ALA A 250 -2.44 1.85 31.37
N GLY A 251 -1.50 1.88 32.31
CA GLY A 251 -1.37 2.93 33.33
C GLY A 251 -1.01 2.40 34.71
N THR A 252 -0.69 3.31 35.64
CA THR A 252 -0.43 2.96 37.04
C THR A 252 -1.72 3.01 37.84
N TYR A 253 -2.07 1.87 38.45
CA TYR A 253 -3.20 1.73 39.36
C TYR A 253 -2.70 1.64 40.80
N TYR A 254 -3.46 2.24 41.70
CA TYR A 254 -3.29 2.21 43.14
C TYR A 254 -4.40 1.39 43.77
N PHE A 255 -4.10 0.68 44.86
CA PHE A 255 -5.00 -0.27 45.50
C PHE A 255 -4.90 -0.16 47.02
N ALA A 256 -6.04 -0.24 47.70
CA ALA A 256 -6.12 -0.41 49.15
C ALA A 256 -7.25 -1.37 49.52
N VAL A 257 -7.11 -2.08 50.62
CA VAL A 257 -8.12 -3.03 51.11
C VAL A 257 -8.71 -2.51 52.42
N VAL A 258 -10.04 -2.58 52.54
CA VAL A 258 -10.79 -2.27 53.75
C VAL A 258 -11.49 -3.55 54.18
N ALA A 259 -11.28 -4.00 55.41
CA ALA A 259 -12.07 -5.10 55.97
C ALA A 259 -13.38 -4.55 56.54
N TYR A 260 -14.45 -5.35 56.51
CA TYR A 260 -15.67 -5.06 57.26
C TYR A 260 -16.10 -6.28 58.07
N ASP A 261 -16.67 -6.03 59.24
CA ASP A 261 -17.21 -7.10 60.08
C ASP A 261 -18.65 -7.50 59.68
N THR A 262 -19.20 -8.54 60.29
CA THR A 262 -20.56 -9.03 60.01
C THR A 262 -21.67 -8.03 60.32
N ALA A 263 -21.36 -6.96 61.07
CA ALA A 263 -22.25 -5.82 61.33
C ALA A 263 -22.03 -4.66 60.34
N GLY A 264 -21.15 -4.81 59.35
CA GLY A 264 -20.84 -3.80 58.33
C GLY A 264 -19.88 -2.70 58.79
N ARG A 265 -19.29 -2.79 59.98
CA ARG A 265 -18.31 -1.80 60.46
C ARG A 265 -16.99 -1.98 59.72
N GLN A 266 -16.44 -0.90 59.21
CA GLN A 266 -15.24 -0.91 58.36
C GLN A 266 -13.96 -0.61 59.15
N SER A 267 -12.85 -1.22 58.73
CA SER A 267 -11.51 -0.84 59.17
C SER A 267 -11.06 0.46 58.52
N THR A 268 -9.94 1.02 58.99
CA THR A 268 -9.13 1.92 58.14
C THR A 268 -8.65 1.15 56.91
N ALA A 269 -8.42 1.87 55.81
CA ALA A 269 -7.80 1.28 54.63
C ALA A 269 -6.38 0.81 54.93
N SER A 270 -5.93 -0.24 54.25
CA SER A 270 -4.52 -0.65 54.23
C SER A 270 -3.62 0.46 53.67
N ASN A 271 -2.30 0.27 53.76
CA ASN A 271 -1.38 1.03 52.95
C ASN A 271 -1.72 0.88 51.46
N VAL A 272 -1.51 1.95 50.70
CA VAL A 272 -1.79 1.96 49.25
C VAL A 272 -0.63 1.28 48.52
N GLY A 273 -0.91 0.18 47.83
CA GLY A 273 0.00 -0.45 46.87
C GLY A 273 -0.24 0.06 45.45
N SER A 274 0.69 -0.18 44.53
CA SER A 274 0.50 0.18 43.12
C SER A 274 0.97 -0.90 42.15
N LYS A 275 0.42 -0.90 40.94
CA LYS A 275 0.84 -1.72 39.81
C LYS A 275 0.72 -0.94 38.50
N THR A 276 1.78 -0.99 37.69
CA THR A 276 1.75 -0.47 36.32
C THR A 276 1.33 -1.58 35.35
N ILE A 277 0.29 -1.30 34.57
CA ILE A 277 -0.16 -2.10 33.45
C ILE A 277 0.47 -1.53 32.18
N GLN A 278 1.12 -2.38 31.40
CA GLN A 278 1.76 -2.02 30.11
C GLN A 278 0.86 -2.42 28.94
#